data_AF-A0A1I7VQV1-F1
#
_entry.id   AF-A0A1I7VQV1-F1
#
_cell.length_a   1.000
_cell.length_b   1.000
_cell.length_c   1.000
_cell.angle_alpha   90.00
_cell.angle_beta   90.00
_cell.angle_gamma   90.00
#
_symmetry.space_group_name_H-M   'P 1'
#
loop_
_entity.id
_entity.type
_entity.pdbx_description
1 polymer ?
#
loop_
_entity_poly.entity_id
_entity_poly.type
_entity_poly.pdbx_seq_one_letter_code
_entity_poly.pdbx_strand_id
1 'polypeptide(L)'
;MCITFVYVEHNPDAKYKLILLNNRDELLNRPTSTAKWENGILAGRDERESTRGTWLCMNATGHISNLLTITVPIHQMKPDSLTRGRVLVFYP
;
A
#
# COMPACT_ATOMS: atom_id res chain seq x y z
N MET A 1 11.68 5.19 3.91
CA MET A 1 11.17 6.20 2.96
C MET A 1 10.29 5.48 1.95
N CYS A 2 9.11 6.02 1.65
CA CYS A 2 8.19 5.50 0.64
C CYS A 2 8.19 6.44 -0.56
N ILE A 3 8.06 5.92 -1.77
CA ILE A 3 7.89 6.73 -2.98
C ILE A 3 6.84 6.07 -3.86
N THR A 4 5.93 6.87 -4.42
CA THR A 4 4.99 6.41 -5.43
C THR A 4 5.20 7.18 -6.72
N PHE A 5 5.32 6.44 -7.81
CA PHE A 5 5.23 6.97 -9.16
C PHE A 5 3.81 6.73 -9.68
N VAL A 6 3.22 7.79 -10.22
CA VAL A 6 1.91 7.76 -10.86
C VAL A 6 2.09 8.20 -12.29
N TYR A 7 1.63 7.38 -13.22
CA TYR A 7 1.58 7.71 -14.63
C TYR A 7 0.18 7.47 -15.16
N VAL A 8 -0.37 8.50 -15.81
CA VAL A 8 -1.68 8.48 -16.45
C VAL A 8 -1.48 8.75 -17.93
N GLU A 9 -2.01 7.86 -18.77
CA GLU A 9 -1.94 7.98 -20.22
C GLU A 9 -3.28 8.46 -20.77
N HIS A 10 -3.21 9.45 -21.65
CA HIS A 10 -4.35 10.09 -22.29
C HIS A 10 -4.67 9.51 -23.67
N ASN A 11 -3.71 8.82 -24.31
CA ASN A 11 -3.94 8.14 -25.56
C ASN A 11 -4.97 7.00 -25.38
N PRO A 12 -6.14 7.02 -26.05
CA PRO A 12 -7.18 6.01 -25.93
C PRO A 12 -6.75 4.63 -26.45
N ASP A 13 -5.70 4.53 -27.24
CA ASP A 13 -5.19 3.26 -27.81
C ASP A 13 -4.03 2.66 -27.02
N ALA A 14 -3.50 3.38 -26.03
CA ALA A 14 -2.39 2.87 -25.22
C ALA A 14 -2.79 1.63 -24.39
N LYS A 15 -1.88 0.65 -24.31
CA LYS A 15 -2.10 -0.62 -23.59
C LYS A 15 -2.38 -0.44 -22.09
N TYR A 16 -1.69 0.50 -21.44
CA TYR A 16 -1.87 0.79 -20.01
C TYR A 16 -2.32 2.24 -19.84
N LYS A 17 -3.48 2.45 -19.21
CA LYS A 17 -4.02 3.79 -18.92
C LYS A 17 -3.48 4.39 -17.65
N LEU A 18 -3.10 3.53 -16.71
CA LEU A 18 -2.60 3.89 -15.39
C LEU A 18 -1.47 2.93 -15.03
N ILE A 19 -0.34 3.48 -14.60
CA ILE A 19 0.74 2.73 -13.98
C ILE A 19 0.99 3.34 -12.60
N LEU A 20 0.96 2.48 -11.58
CA LEU A 20 1.29 2.83 -10.21
C LEU A 20 2.45 1.96 -9.76
N LEU A 21 3.53 2.60 -9.30
CA LEU A 21 4.67 1.94 -8.70
C LEU A 21 4.86 2.50 -7.31
N ASN A 22 4.76 1.68 -6.27
CA ASN A 22 4.97 2.08 -4.89
C ASN A 22 6.15 1.30 -4.27
N ASN A 23 7.08 2.05 -3.69
CA ASN A 23 8.05 1.53 -2.74
C ASN A 23 7.43 1.55 -1.34
N ARG A 24 7.50 0.39 -0.70
CA ARG A 24 6.96 0.05 0.60
C ARG A 24 7.63 0.79 1.77
N ASP A 25 8.93 0.57 2.01
CA ASP A 25 9.76 1.25 3.01
C ASP A 25 11.26 0.97 2.75
N GLU A 26 12.13 1.53 3.60
CA GLU A 26 13.59 1.39 3.56
C GLU A 26 14.11 0.04 4.08
N LEU A 27 13.24 -0.81 4.64
CA LEU A 27 13.61 -2.08 5.25
C LEU A 27 13.49 -3.21 4.23
N LEU A 28 14.54 -3.38 3.42
CA LEU A 28 14.59 -4.37 2.34
C LEU A 28 14.28 -5.81 2.82
N ASN A 29 14.75 -6.17 4.01
CA ASN A 29 14.57 -7.50 4.59
C ASN A 29 13.25 -7.68 5.34
N ARG A 30 12.36 -6.67 5.35
CA ARG A 30 11.05 -6.81 5.98
C ARG A 30 10.22 -7.84 5.20
N PRO A 31 9.76 -8.92 5.86
CA PRO A 31 9.04 -10.00 5.18
C PRO A 31 7.67 -9.53 4.68
N THR A 32 7.35 -9.88 3.45
CA THR A 32 6.04 -9.61 2.84
C THR A 32 5.57 -10.73 1.93
N SER A 33 4.26 -10.85 1.78
CA SER A 33 3.68 -11.71 0.76
C SER A 33 3.60 -11.03 -0.61
N THR A 34 3.71 -11.84 -1.66
CA THR A 34 3.35 -11.44 -3.02
C THR A 34 1.89 -11.04 -3.10
N ALA A 35 1.59 -10.06 -3.95
CA ALA A 35 0.23 -9.59 -4.14
C ALA A 35 -0.70 -10.72 -4.59
N LYS A 36 -1.78 -10.92 -3.84
CA LYS A 36 -2.84 -11.89 -4.16
C LYS A 36 -4.17 -11.38 -3.62
N TRP A 37 -5.26 -11.92 -4.17
CA TRP A 37 -6.59 -11.58 -3.70
C TRP A 37 -6.86 -12.22 -2.33
N GLU A 38 -7.21 -11.40 -1.35
CA GLU A 38 -7.64 -11.82 -0.01
C GLU A 38 -8.80 -10.92 0.41
N ASN A 39 -9.95 -11.50 0.78
CA ASN A 39 -11.13 -10.76 1.26
C ASN A 39 -11.51 -9.58 0.33
N GLY A 40 -11.53 -9.83 -0.98
CA GLY A 40 -11.93 -8.82 -1.98
C GLY A 40 -10.89 -7.72 -2.27
N ILE A 41 -9.67 -7.85 -1.74
CA ILE A 41 -8.59 -6.87 -1.92
C ILE A 41 -7.37 -7.56 -2.52
N LEU A 42 -6.84 -7.01 -3.62
CA LEU A 42 -5.54 -7.39 -4.18
C LEU A 42 -4.46 -6.54 -3.51
N ALA A 43 -3.58 -7.20 -2.75
CA ALA A 43 -2.48 -6.54 -2.05
C ALA A 43 -1.37 -7.54 -1.72
N GLY A 44 -0.12 -7.08 -1.65
CA GLY A 44 0.88 -7.75 -0.83
C GLY A 44 0.69 -7.38 0.64
N ARG A 45 1.01 -8.27 1.58
CA ARG A 45 0.84 -8.02 3.02
C ARG A 45 2.17 -7.88 3.74
N ASP A 46 2.16 -7.04 4.77
CA ASP A 46 3.20 -6.95 5.78
C ASP A 46 3.17 -8.20 6.67
N GLU A 47 4.12 -9.12 6.49
CA GLU A 47 4.18 -10.35 7.29
C GLU A 47 4.93 -10.13 8.61
N ARG A 48 5.50 -8.93 8.83
CA ARG A 48 6.20 -8.61 10.09
C ARG A 48 5.21 -8.32 11.22
N GLU A 49 4.07 -7.70 10.90
CA GLU A 49 3.08 -7.27 11.88
C GLU A 49 1.88 -8.22 11.90
N SER A 50 1.32 -8.47 13.08
CA SER A 50 0.11 -9.30 13.23
C SER A 50 -1.11 -8.72 12.52
N THR A 51 -1.16 -7.41 12.32
CA THR A 51 -2.24 -6.70 11.62
C THR A 51 -2.24 -6.94 10.11
N ARG A 52 -1.14 -7.48 9.54
CA ARG A 52 -0.98 -7.78 8.11
C ARG A 52 -1.41 -6.63 7.20
N GLY A 53 -0.86 -5.44 7.46
CA GLY A 53 -1.15 -4.24 6.69
C GLY A 53 -0.64 -4.27 5.24
N THR A 54 -0.93 -3.24 4.46
CA THR A 54 -0.39 -3.03 3.11
C THR A 54 -0.14 -1.56 2.79
N TRP A 55 0.74 -1.29 1.82
CA TRP A 55 1.06 0.05 1.34
C TRP A 55 0.37 0.39 0.03
N LEU A 56 0.02 -0.62 -0.77
CA LEU A 56 -0.67 -0.45 -2.05
C LEU A 56 -1.65 -1.60 -2.24
N CYS A 57 -2.91 -1.25 -2.45
CA CYS A 57 -3.95 -2.25 -2.72
C CYS A 57 -5.03 -1.73 -3.65
N MET A 58 -5.81 -2.66 -4.20
CA MET A 58 -7.06 -2.34 -4.88
C MET A 58 -8.16 -3.32 -4.52
N ASN A 59 -9.41 -2.87 -4.57
CA ASN A 59 -10.56 -3.75 -4.46
C ASN A 59 -10.98 -4.30 -5.84
N ALA A 60 -11.94 -5.22 -5.87
CA ALA A 60 -12.47 -5.81 -7.10
C ALA A 60 -13.17 -4.82 -8.04
N THR A 61 -13.58 -3.63 -7.55
CA THR A 61 -14.19 -2.57 -8.36
C THR A 61 -13.15 -1.58 -8.90
N GLY A 62 -11.86 -1.79 -8.64
CA GLY A 62 -10.78 -0.93 -9.11
C GLY A 62 -10.52 0.31 -8.25
N HIS A 63 -11.11 0.44 -7.06
CA HIS A 63 -10.71 1.48 -6.10
C HIS A 63 -9.33 1.16 -5.54
N ILE A 64 -8.41 2.12 -5.64
CA ILE A 64 -7.01 1.96 -5.25
C ILE A 64 -6.74 2.75 -3.97
N SER A 65 -6.00 2.16 -3.04
CA SER A 65 -5.46 2.85 -1.87
C SER A 65 -3.94 2.75 -1.87
N ASN A 66 -3.27 3.88 -1.68
CA ASN A 66 -1.82 4.00 -1.65
C ASN A 66 -1.39 4.77 -0.40
N LEU A 67 -0.69 4.11 0.50
CA LEU A 67 -0.23 4.66 1.78
C LEU A 67 1.25 5.01 1.71
N LEU A 68 1.55 6.27 2.00
CA LEU A 68 2.91 6.78 2.15
C LEU A 68 3.20 7.03 3.64
N THR A 69 4.45 6.82 4.03
CA THR A 69 4.90 7.15 5.39
C THR A 69 5.50 8.55 5.42
N ILE A 70 5.10 9.35 6.40
CA ILE A 70 5.74 10.63 6.72
C ILE A 70 6.80 10.37 7.78
N THR A 71 8.02 10.85 7.55
CA THR A 71 9.09 10.81 8.56
C THR A 71 8.91 12.00 9.50
N VAL A 72 8.80 11.74 10.79
CA VAL A 72 8.77 12.77 11.84
C VAL A 72 10.00 12.63 12.75
N PRO A 73 10.48 13.71 13.39
CA PRO A 73 11.49 13.61 14.43
C PRO A 73 11.06 12.63 15.54
N ILE A 74 12.01 11.91 16.12
CA ILE A 74 11.74 10.85 17.13
C ILE A 74 10.88 11.39 18.29
N HIS A 75 11.15 12.62 18.76
CA HIS A 75 10.41 13.23 19.86
C HIS A 75 8.94 13.56 19.53
N GLN A 76 8.55 13.52 18.25
CA GLN A 76 7.16 13.72 17.79
C GLN A 76 6.46 12.41 17.45
N MET A 77 7.15 11.27 17.56
CA MET A 77 6.54 9.97 17.31
C MET A 77 5.49 9.68 18.39
N LYS A 78 4.29 9.28 17.94
CA LYS A 78 3.21 8.87 18.83
C LYS A 78 3.39 7.38 19.15
N PRO A 79 3.60 7.00 20.43
CA PRO A 79 3.85 5.61 20.81
C PRO A 79 2.66 4.69 20.45
N ASP A 80 1.44 5.18 20.57
CA ASP A 80 0.21 4.41 20.28
C ASP A 80 -0.31 4.59 18.85
N SER A 81 0.58 5.00 17.92
CA SER A 81 0.19 5.09 16.51
C SER A 81 -0.12 3.70 15.95
N LEU A 82 -1.20 3.61 15.16
CA LEU A 82 -1.53 2.37 14.47
C LEU A 82 -0.35 1.93 13.59
N THR A 83 -0.07 0.63 13.60
CA THR A 83 0.90 0.03 12.69
C THR A 83 0.50 0.32 11.24
N ARG A 84 1.50 0.45 10.37
CA ARG A 84 1.32 0.86 8.97
C ARG A 84 0.31 -0.03 8.24
N GLY A 85 -0.51 0.59 7.40
CA GLY A 85 -1.25 -0.13 6.37
C GLY A 85 -2.40 -1.02 6.85
N ARG A 86 -2.89 -0.87 8.09
CA ARG A 86 -4.08 -1.60 8.56
C ARG A 86 -5.23 -1.36 7.58
N VAL A 87 -5.61 -2.39 6.85
CA VAL A 87 -6.72 -2.31 5.90
C VAL A 87 -8.01 -2.53 6.67
N LEU A 88 -8.80 -1.48 6.83
CA LEU A 88 -10.15 -1.60 7.34
C LEU A 88 -11.03 -2.09 6.18
N VAL A 89 -11.28 -3.40 6.12
CA VAL A 89 -12.27 -3.96 5.21
C VAL A 89 -13.64 -3.75 5.85
N PHE A 90 -14.28 -2.63 5.55
CA PHE A 90 -15.69 -2.43 5.86
C PHE A 90 -16.50 -3.21 4.82
N TYR A 91 -17.02 -4.37 5.20
CA TYR A 91 -18.10 -4.99 4.45
C TYR A 91 -19.42 -4.31 4.85
N PRO A 92 -20.22 -3.78 3.91
CA PRO A 92 -21.65 -3.58 4.14
C PRO A 92 -22.38 -4.92 4.26
#